data_AF-A0AAJ3KKD2-F1
#
_entry.id   AF-A0AAJ3KKD2-F1
#
_cell.length_a   1.000
_cell.length_b   1.000
_cell.length_c   1.000
_cell.angle_alpha   90.00
_cell.angle_beta   90.00
_cell.angle_gamma   90.00
#
_symmetry.space_group_name_H-M   'P 1'
#
loop_
_entity.id
_entity.type
_entity.pdbx_description
1 polymer ?
#
loop_
_entity_poly.entity_id
_entity_poly.type
_entity_poly.pdbx_seq_one_letter_code
_entity_poly.pdbx_strand_id
1 'polypeptide(L)'
;KEDTNKGTLTLDATCAPANIRYPQDISLLNEAREKLENMIYCFCKCYGLKLPRRYRKRARKEYLAFAKSRKHTAKKIRSALRRQLGYVKRDLGYLEQFMSDGYAMTGKDIGLYLTIIRLYEQQQYMYDNRIHS
;
A
#
# COMPACT_ATOMS: atom_id res chain seq x y z
N LYS A 1 36.40 43.85 31.88
CA LYS A 1 35.49 42.84 32.45
C LYS A 1 34.31 42.80 31.51
N GLU A 2 34.18 41.71 30.76
CA GLU A 2 33.33 41.59 29.57
C GLU A 2 31.84 41.50 29.92
N ASP A 3 31.01 42.23 29.18
CA ASP A 3 29.55 42.13 29.24
C ASP A 3 29.08 40.85 28.56
N THR A 4 28.84 39.82 29.37
CA THR A 4 28.22 38.56 28.92
C THR A 4 26.75 38.79 28.56
N ASN A 5 26.46 38.82 27.26
CA ASN A 5 25.11 38.80 26.72
C ASN A 5 24.37 37.53 27.18
N LYS A 6 23.37 37.67 28.05
CA LYS A 6 22.44 36.59 28.43
C LYS A 6 21.26 36.55 27.45
N GLY A 7 21.53 36.14 26.22
CA GLY A 7 20.47 35.79 25.28
C GLY A 7 19.91 34.41 25.62
N THR A 8 18.68 34.34 26.10
CA THR A 8 17.94 33.08 26.11
C THR A 8 17.41 32.86 24.70
N LEU A 9 18.02 31.95 23.95
CA LEU A 9 17.49 31.52 22.66
C LEU A 9 16.34 30.55 22.92
N THR A 10 15.14 31.08 23.09
CA THR A 10 13.90 30.30 23.04
C THR A 10 13.68 29.89 21.59
N LEU A 11 14.27 28.75 21.20
CA LEU A 11 13.89 28.06 19.99
C LEU A 11 12.50 27.48 20.22
N ASP A 12 11.47 28.28 19.94
CA ASP A 12 10.13 27.74 19.75
C ASP A 12 10.12 27.05 18.39
N ALA A 13 10.72 25.85 18.36
CA ALA A 13 10.45 24.91 17.31
C ALA A 13 9.06 24.34 17.60
N THR A 14 8.02 25.09 17.23
CA THR A 14 6.84 24.45 16.64
C THR A 14 7.31 23.75 15.37
N CYS A 15 8.01 22.64 15.54
CA CYS A 15 7.93 21.52 14.63
C CYS A 15 6.47 21.11 14.65
N ALA A 16 5.65 21.80 13.85
CA ALA A 16 4.52 21.15 13.24
C ALA A 16 5.11 19.85 12.69
N PRO A 17 4.71 18.66 13.17
CA PRO A 17 5.08 17.45 12.47
C PRO A 17 4.68 17.74 11.04
N ALA A 18 5.67 17.76 10.14
CA ALA A 18 5.39 17.70 8.73
C ALA A 18 4.32 16.62 8.63
N ASN A 19 3.23 16.92 7.94
CA ASN A 19 2.16 15.98 7.68
C ASN A 19 2.76 14.94 6.71
N ILE A 20 3.75 14.17 7.19
CA ILE A 20 4.23 12.93 6.63
C ILE A 20 2.93 12.17 6.47
N ARG A 21 2.55 11.97 5.21
CA ARG A 21 1.27 11.40 4.84
C ARG A 21 0.96 10.20 5.74
N TYR A 22 0.14 10.43 6.75
CA TYR A 22 -0.36 9.38 7.62
C TYR A 22 -1.87 9.52 7.72
N PRO A 23 -2.54 8.72 6.88
CA PRO A 23 -3.58 7.85 7.38
C PRO A 23 -3.32 6.42 6.91
N GLN A 24 -2.97 5.56 7.88
CA GLN A 24 -2.92 4.09 7.87
C GLN A 24 -3.22 3.42 6.51
N ASP A 25 -2.15 2.90 5.88
CA ASP A 25 -2.07 1.59 5.21
C ASP A 25 -2.93 1.30 3.96
N ILE A 26 -4.15 1.82 3.89
CA ILE A 26 -5.14 1.54 2.84
C ILE A 26 -4.72 2.18 1.51
N SER A 27 -4.12 3.38 1.54
CA SER A 27 -3.66 4.07 0.34
C SER A 27 -2.45 3.38 -0.29
N LEU A 28 -1.51 2.89 0.52
CA LEU A 28 -0.37 2.08 0.08
C LEU A 28 -0.83 0.75 -0.50
N LEU A 29 -1.74 0.04 0.18
CA LEU A 29 -2.32 -1.19 -0.36
C LEU A 29 -3.11 -0.95 -1.65
N ASN A 30 -3.78 0.20 -1.78
CA ASN A 30 -4.46 0.58 -3.02
C ASN A 30 -3.48 0.74 -4.19
N GLU A 31 -2.36 1.44 -3.96
CA GLU A 31 -1.32 1.64 -4.96
C GLU A 31 -0.66 0.31 -5.35
N ALA A 32 -0.34 -0.53 -4.35
CA ALA A 32 0.18 -1.88 -4.56
C ALA A 32 -0.76 -2.73 -5.41
N ARG A 33 -2.06 -2.73 -5.09
CA ARG A 33 -3.08 -3.41 -5.90
C ARG A 33 -3.09 -2.92 -7.35
N GLU A 34 -3.10 -1.61 -7.60
CA GLU A 34 -3.11 -1.07 -8.97
C GLU A 34 -1.86 -1.49 -9.76
N LYS A 35 -0.70 -1.53 -9.11
CA LYS A 35 0.56 -2.00 -9.68
C LYS A 35 0.52 -3.49 -10.00
N LEU A 36 0.07 -4.34 -9.08
CA LEU A 36 -0.09 -5.78 -9.31
C LEU A 36 -1.09 -6.07 -10.43
N GLU A 37 -2.23 -5.36 -10.47
CA GLU A 37 -3.18 -5.50 -11.55
C GLU A 37 -2.53 -5.17 -12.91
N ASN A 38 -1.72 -4.11 -13.01
CA ASN A 38 -1.01 -3.80 -14.23
C ASN A 38 0.04 -4.86 -14.59
N MET A 39 0.80 -5.36 -13.61
CA MET A 39 1.74 -6.48 -13.81
C MET A 39 1.03 -7.70 -14.38
N ILE A 40 -0.07 -8.16 -13.79
CA ILE A 40 -0.87 -9.29 -14.28
C ILE A 40 -1.31 -9.08 -15.74
N TYR A 41 -1.75 -7.86 -16.07
CA TYR A 41 -2.16 -7.53 -17.43
C TYR A 41 -1.00 -7.62 -18.42
N CYS A 42 0.15 -7.01 -18.08
CA CYS A 42 1.35 -7.09 -18.90
C CYS A 42 1.82 -8.54 -19.06
N PHE A 43 1.82 -9.31 -17.97
CA PHE A 43 2.20 -10.71 -17.95
C PHE A 43 1.35 -11.53 -18.92
N CYS A 44 0.02 -11.41 -18.82
CA CYS A 44 -0.89 -12.11 -19.72
C CYS A 44 -0.70 -11.68 -21.18
N LYS A 45 -0.46 -10.39 -21.43
CA LYS A 45 -0.22 -9.87 -22.78
C LYS A 45 1.10 -10.36 -23.38
N CYS A 46 2.17 -10.42 -22.58
CA CYS A 46 3.49 -10.85 -23.04
C CYS A 46 3.54 -12.34 -23.38
N TYR A 47 2.88 -13.17 -22.57
CA TYR A 47 2.90 -14.63 -22.73
C TYR A 47 1.66 -15.21 -23.44
N GLY A 48 0.74 -14.37 -23.91
CA GLY A 48 -0.48 -14.81 -24.58
C GLY A 48 -1.46 -15.56 -23.67
N LEU A 49 -1.41 -15.32 -22.35
CA LEU A 49 -2.24 -16.00 -21.37
C LEU A 49 -3.64 -15.39 -21.28
N LYS A 50 -4.61 -16.21 -20.91
CA LYS A 50 -5.95 -15.74 -20.59
C LYS A 50 -5.91 -14.87 -19.34
N LEU A 51 -6.39 -13.64 -19.47
CA LEU A 51 -6.46 -12.71 -18.35
C LEU A 51 -7.42 -13.26 -17.25
N PRO A 52 -6.95 -13.48 -16.01
CA PRO A 52 -7.81 -13.96 -14.95
C PRO A 52 -8.85 -12.90 -14.54
N ARG A 53 -9.91 -13.34 -13.88
CA ARG A 53 -10.92 -12.42 -13.33
C ARG A 53 -10.29 -11.54 -12.26
N ARG A 54 -10.28 -10.23 -12.51
CA ARG A 54 -9.81 -9.20 -11.58
C ARG A 54 -10.97 -8.34 -11.09
N TYR A 55 -10.84 -7.85 -9.86
CA TYR A 55 -11.86 -7.00 -9.23
C TYR A 55 -11.57 -5.50 -9.35
N ARG A 56 -10.71 -5.07 -10.29
CA ARG A 56 -10.26 -3.68 -10.51
C ARG A 56 -11.34 -2.61 -10.33
N LYS A 57 -12.44 -2.71 -11.08
CA LYS A 57 -13.55 -1.72 -11.01
C LYS A 57 -14.16 -1.66 -9.62
N ARG A 58 -14.37 -2.82 -8.99
CA ARG A 58 -14.96 -2.96 -7.65
C ARG A 58 -14.00 -2.44 -6.58
N ALA A 59 -12.73 -2.87 -6.59
CA ALA A 59 -11.71 -2.45 -5.65
C ALA A 59 -11.48 -0.93 -5.70
N ARG A 60 -11.43 -0.35 -6.91
CA ARG A 60 -11.35 1.11 -7.10
C ARG A 60 -12.57 1.83 -6.54
N LYS A 61 -13.78 1.37 -6.82
CA LYS A 61 -15.01 1.97 -6.28
C LYS A 61 -15.00 1.97 -4.75
N GLU A 62 -14.61 0.86 -4.14
CA GLU A 62 -14.56 0.70 -2.69
C GLU A 62 -13.49 1.59 -2.05
N TYR A 63 -12.30 1.68 -2.65
CA TYR A 63 -11.27 2.60 -2.22
C TYR A 63 -11.74 4.05 -2.31
N LEU A 64 -12.32 4.47 -3.45
CA LEU A 64 -12.81 5.83 -3.62
C LEU A 64 -13.93 6.16 -2.62
N ALA A 65 -14.83 5.22 -2.35
CA ALA A 65 -15.87 5.41 -1.33
C ALA A 65 -15.29 5.55 0.09
N PHE A 66 -14.19 4.86 0.39
CA PHE A 66 -13.45 5.05 1.64
C PHE A 66 -12.74 6.41 1.65
N ALA A 67 -11.92 6.70 0.64
CA ALA A 67 -11.09 7.90 0.55
C ALA A 67 -11.91 9.20 0.52
N LYS A 68 -13.09 9.20 -0.10
CA LYS A 68 -13.98 10.37 -0.16
C LYS A 68 -14.84 10.55 1.09
N SER A 69 -14.75 9.65 2.06
CA SER A 69 -15.65 9.72 3.20
C SER A 69 -15.18 10.69 4.26
N ARG A 70 -16.14 11.46 4.83
CA ARG A 70 -15.83 12.49 5.83
C ARG A 70 -15.30 11.95 7.16
N LYS A 71 -15.64 10.70 7.54
CA LYS A 71 -15.25 10.09 8.82
C LYS A 71 -14.67 8.70 8.61
N HIS A 72 -13.46 8.48 9.11
CA HIS A 72 -12.76 7.18 9.09
C HIS A 72 -12.83 6.54 10.48
N THR A 73 -13.97 5.96 10.83
CA THR A 73 -14.10 5.22 12.10
C THR A 73 -13.22 3.97 12.09
N ALA A 74 -12.77 3.51 13.25
CA ALA A 74 -11.91 2.32 13.36
C ALA A 74 -12.49 1.08 12.64
N LYS A 75 -13.80 0.87 12.77
CA LYS A 75 -14.54 -0.20 12.05
C LYS A 75 -14.43 -0.04 10.53
N LYS A 76 -14.53 1.20 10.02
CA LYS A 76 -14.45 1.48 8.60
C LYS A 76 -13.03 1.31 8.06
N ILE A 77 -12.03 1.77 8.81
CA ILE A 77 -10.61 1.56 8.50
C ILE A 77 -10.32 0.05 8.42
N ARG A 78 -10.68 -0.70 9.47
CA ARG A 78 -10.46 -2.16 9.53
C ARG A 78 -11.17 -2.91 8.40
N SER A 79 -12.38 -2.49 8.04
CA SER A 79 -13.13 -3.06 6.90
C SER A 79 -12.44 -2.78 5.57
N ALA A 80 -11.99 -1.55 5.34
CA ALA A 80 -11.27 -1.17 4.12
C ALA A 80 -9.92 -1.88 4.00
N LEU A 81 -9.16 -2.00 5.09
CA LEU A 81 -7.91 -2.76 5.16
C LEU A 81 -8.11 -4.22 4.77
N ARG A 82 -9.08 -4.90 5.40
CA ARG A 82 -9.39 -6.31 5.09
C ARG A 82 -9.65 -6.52 3.59
N ARG A 83 -10.39 -5.59 2.98
CA ARG A 83 -10.71 -5.65 1.54
C ARG A 83 -9.46 -5.45 0.70
N GLN A 84 -8.66 -4.43 0.98
CA GLN A 84 -7.43 -4.16 0.23
C GLN A 84 -6.40 -5.29 0.35
N LEU A 85 -6.15 -5.80 1.56
CA LEU A 85 -5.31 -6.97 1.78
C LEU A 85 -5.80 -8.17 0.98
N GLY A 86 -7.12 -8.41 0.95
CA GLY A 86 -7.71 -9.48 0.15
C GLY A 86 -7.61 -9.28 -1.36
N TYR A 87 -7.50 -8.04 -1.85
CA TYR A 87 -7.21 -7.78 -3.27
C TYR A 87 -5.75 -8.06 -3.58
N VAL A 88 -4.83 -7.47 -2.81
CA VAL A 88 -3.38 -7.64 -2.97
C VAL A 88 -2.98 -9.12 -2.87
N LYS A 89 -3.47 -9.86 -1.86
CA LYS A 89 -3.19 -11.30 -1.69
C LYS A 89 -3.57 -12.11 -2.94
N ARG A 90 -4.74 -11.82 -3.52
CA ARG A 90 -5.20 -12.54 -4.72
C ARG A 90 -4.31 -12.23 -5.93
N ASP A 91 -3.97 -10.96 -6.10
CA ASP A 91 -3.18 -10.52 -7.24
C ASP A 91 -1.74 -11.06 -7.14
N LEU A 92 -1.16 -11.13 -5.93
CA LEU A 92 0.09 -11.85 -5.67
C LEU A 92 -0.03 -13.34 -6.05
N GLY A 93 -1.09 -14.02 -5.60
CA GLY A 93 -1.29 -15.43 -5.93
C GLY A 93 -1.40 -15.73 -7.43
N TYR A 94 -1.93 -14.80 -8.24
CA TYR A 94 -1.89 -14.96 -9.70
C TYR A 94 -0.48 -14.89 -10.26
N LEU A 95 0.34 -13.94 -9.80
CA LEU A 95 1.73 -13.82 -10.24
C LEU A 95 2.57 -15.01 -9.78
N GLU A 96 2.38 -15.49 -8.55
CA GLU A 96 3.00 -16.72 -8.05
C GLU A 96 2.66 -17.93 -8.90
N GLN A 97 1.38 -18.10 -9.26
CA GLN A 97 0.97 -19.19 -10.14
C GLN A 97 1.66 -19.10 -11.50
N PHE A 98 1.67 -17.92 -12.11
CA PHE A 98 2.36 -17.75 -13.39
C PHE A 98 3.85 -18.08 -13.30
N MET A 99 4.53 -17.66 -12.24
CA MET A 99 5.93 -18.00 -12.03
C MET A 99 6.14 -19.50 -11.78
N SER A 100 5.21 -20.15 -11.07
CA SER A 100 5.23 -21.61 -10.86
C SER A 100 5.00 -22.39 -12.15
N ASP A 101 4.26 -21.83 -13.11
CA ASP A 101 4.01 -22.41 -14.44
C ASP A 101 5.21 -22.21 -15.39
N GLY A 102 6.29 -21.57 -14.94
CA GLY A 102 7.54 -21.40 -15.68
C GLY A 102 7.69 -20.06 -16.40
N TYR A 103 6.80 -19.10 -16.17
CA TYR A 103 6.88 -17.78 -16.81
C TYR A 103 7.71 -16.79 -15.99
N ALA A 104 8.52 -15.97 -16.67
CA ALA A 104 9.39 -15.00 -16.01
C ALA A 104 8.77 -13.59 -15.94
N MET A 105 8.97 -12.91 -14.81
CA MET A 105 8.63 -11.50 -14.68
C MET A 105 9.66 -10.61 -15.40
N THR A 106 9.25 -9.44 -15.90
CA THR A 106 10.20 -8.49 -16.48
C THR A 106 11.13 -7.92 -15.38
N GLY A 107 12.40 -7.70 -15.69
CA GLY A 107 13.38 -7.23 -14.69
C GLY A 107 12.98 -5.92 -13.98
N LYS A 108 12.24 -5.04 -14.66
CA LYS A 108 11.73 -3.79 -14.08
C LYS A 108 10.64 -4.02 -13.02
N ASP A 109 9.86 -5.08 -13.17
CA ASP A 109 8.75 -5.39 -12.27
C ASP A 109 9.21 -6.16 -11.03
N ILE A 110 10.32 -6.92 -11.09
CA ILE A 110 10.83 -7.74 -9.98
C ILE A 110 11.05 -6.91 -8.71
N GLY A 111 11.78 -5.79 -8.81
CA GLY A 111 12.04 -4.94 -7.65
C GLY A 111 10.77 -4.37 -7.03
N LEU A 112 9.81 -4.00 -7.87
CA LEU A 112 8.51 -3.50 -7.42
C LEU A 112 7.67 -4.61 -6.78
N TYR A 113 7.67 -5.81 -7.36
CA TYR A 113 6.99 -6.98 -6.83
C TYR A 113 7.49 -7.36 -5.44
N LEU A 114 8.81 -7.44 -5.25
CA LEU A 114 9.43 -7.73 -3.95
C LEU A 114 9.09 -6.67 -2.90
N THR A 115 9.03 -5.39 -3.31
CA THR A 115 8.60 -4.30 -2.43
C THR A 115 7.14 -4.47 -2.01
N ILE A 116 6.27 -4.86 -2.93
CA ILE A 116 4.84 -5.10 -2.65
C ILE A 116 4.64 -6.32 -1.75
N ILE A 117 5.44 -7.39 -1.89
CA ILE A 117 5.42 -8.53 -0.96
C ILE A 117 5.72 -8.05 0.46
N ARG A 118 6.84 -7.35 0.66
CA ARG A 118 7.23 -6.84 1.99
C ARG A 118 6.18 -5.92 2.60
N LEU A 119 5.62 -5.03 1.78
CA LEU A 119 4.49 -4.19 2.18
C LEU A 119 3.30 -5.06 2.61
N TYR A 120 2.90 -6.05 1.81
CA TYR A 120 1.78 -6.92 2.13
C TYR A 120 1.99 -7.68 3.45
N GLU A 121 3.17 -8.27 3.65
CA GLU A 121 3.52 -9.01 4.88
C GLU A 121 3.42 -8.12 6.12
N GLN A 122 4.02 -6.92 6.07
CA GLN A 122 3.95 -5.96 7.16
C GLN A 122 2.49 -5.57 7.47
N GLN A 123 1.71 -5.27 6.43
CA GLN A 123 0.33 -4.82 6.56
C GLN A 123 -0.60 -5.91 7.07
N GLN A 124 -0.37 -7.15 6.63
CA GLN A 124 -1.09 -8.33 7.09
C GLN A 124 -0.80 -8.58 8.58
N TYR A 125 0.47 -8.52 8.98
CA TYR A 125 0.88 -8.66 10.38
C TYR A 125 0.21 -7.62 11.29
N MET A 126 0.22 -6.34 10.89
CA MET A 126 -0.45 -5.28 11.66
C MET A 126 -1.96 -5.49 11.78
N TYR A 127 -2.61 -5.92 10.69
CA TYR A 127 -4.04 -6.19 10.67
C TYR A 127 -4.44 -7.33 11.63
N ASP A 128 -3.69 -8.42 11.62
CA ASP A 128 -3.94 -9.62 12.41
C ASP A 128 -3.70 -9.38 13.90
N ASN A 129 -2.60 -8.71 14.24
CA ASN A 129 -2.21 -8.44 15.63
C ASN A 129 -2.88 -7.18 16.23
N ARG A 130 -3.69 -6.45 15.45
CA ARG A 130 -4.32 -5.18 15.84
C ARG A 130 -3.30 -4.13 16.32
N ILE A 131 -2.12 -4.13 15.72
CA ILE A 131 -1.07 -3.15 16.02
C ILE A 131 -1.36 -1.89 15.20
N HIS A 132 -1.46 -0.76 15.89
CA HIS A 132 -1.56 0.58 15.28
C HIS A 132 -0.20 1.25 15.50
N SER A 133 0.57 1.47 14.44
CA SER A 133 1.73 2.39 14.48
C SER A 133 1.27 3.83 14.51
#